data_AF-A0AAV7J424-F1
#
_entry.id   AF-A0AAV7J424-F1
#
_cell.length_a   1.000
_cell.length_b   1.000
_cell.length_c   1.000
_cell.angle_alpha   90.00
_cell.angle_beta   90.00
_cell.angle_gamma   90.00
#
_symmetry.space_group_name_H-M   'P 1'
#
loop_
_entity.id
_entity.type
_entity.pdbx_description
1 polymer ?
#
loop_
_entity_poly.entity_id
_entity_poly.type
_entity_poly.pdbx_seq_one_letter_code
_entity_poly.pdbx_strand_id
1 'polypeptide(L)'
;MESKNKIIKMNNESTYEWNMLISSEKKQLSSNLYEIKSSPGLNFCISAEINSPSTLLKLKIMKTYTKSAIATIELKVADIPPIIKDVSEWKDIVEFDKIQIPFATDDCQKNNWNVCNLTAPDSHVYRIKILCSVIWYGFKDELLSPNLFEDIRKFHGKTEYSDIIICVKDIEISAHIIILASQSPLIAEKILAAESSEDSKDRRIYLEGEYEIDVINELMIFLYHGRLEKAHYDYNIVLQLFHAASDFMFVKLKDVCGVILSNKITVDNVLMLLEIARKYNSIFKKKLEDSKFPHAKYSEVSK
;
A
#
# COMPACT_ATOMS: atom_id res chain seq x y z
N MET A 1 -3.61 -26.02 -31.84
CA MET A 1 -3.52 -24.67 -32.43
C MET A 1 -2.75 -23.83 -31.42
N GLU A 2 -1.42 -23.80 -31.56
CA GLU A 2 -0.51 -23.18 -30.58
C GLU A 2 -0.65 -21.66 -30.65
N SER A 3 -1.25 -21.05 -29.63
CA SER A 3 -1.17 -19.61 -29.40
C SER A 3 0.24 -19.29 -28.93
N LYS A 4 1.13 -18.93 -29.87
CA LYS A 4 2.40 -18.30 -29.56
C LYS A 4 2.11 -16.96 -28.87
N ASN A 5 2.14 -16.95 -27.54
CA ASN A 5 2.21 -15.73 -26.76
C ASN A 5 3.53 -15.04 -27.08
N LYS A 6 3.47 -14.14 -28.05
CA LYS A 6 4.54 -13.20 -28.36
C LYS A 6 4.59 -12.24 -27.17
N ILE A 7 5.46 -12.51 -26.20
CA ILE A 7 5.79 -11.54 -25.15
C ILE A 7 6.39 -10.35 -25.89
N ILE A 8 5.56 -9.34 -26.15
CA ILE A 8 6.04 -8.03 -26.58
C ILE A 8 6.79 -7.50 -25.36
N LYS A 9 8.13 -7.51 -25.40
CA LYS A 9 8.93 -6.67 -24.52
C LYS A 9 8.53 -5.23 -24.84
N MET A 10 7.53 -4.71 -24.15
CA MET A 10 7.29 -3.27 -24.15
C MET A 10 8.55 -2.64 -23.57
N ASN A 11 9.23 -1.85 -24.40
CA ASN A 11 10.37 -1.07 -23.93
C ASN A 11 9.80 0.05 -23.05
N ASN A 12 9.71 -0.23 -21.75
CA ASN A 12 9.10 0.68 -20.77
C ASN A 12 10.01 1.86 -20.40
N GLU A 13 11.24 1.89 -20.94
CA GLU A 13 12.21 2.93 -20.70
C GLU A 13 12.03 4.10 -21.69
N SER A 14 12.07 5.30 -21.13
CA SER A 14 11.99 6.55 -21.85
C SER A 14 13.10 7.49 -21.40
N THR A 15 14.08 7.75 -22.28
CA THR A 15 15.23 8.61 -21.99
C THR A 15 15.10 9.97 -22.67
N TYR A 16 15.37 11.03 -21.92
CA TYR A 16 15.32 12.42 -22.38
C TYR A 16 16.59 13.17 -22.03
N GLU A 17 17.01 14.01 -22.96
CA GLU A 17 18.14 14.90 -22.79
C GLU A 17 17.65 16.33 -22.56
N TRP A 18 18.17 16.95 -21.50
CA TRP A 18 17.96 18.36 -21.22
C TRP A 18 19.30 19.07 -21.09
N ASN A 19 19.54 20.01 -22.00
CA ASN A 19 20.69 20.91 -21.95
C ASN A 19 20.20 22.26 -21.40
N MET A 20 20.86 22.77 -20.36
CA MET A 20 20.46 24.01 -19.71
C MET A 20 21.66 24.90 -19.36
N LEU A 21 21.38 26.19 -19.20
CA LEU A 21 22.31 27.22 -18.70
C LEU A 21 21.72 27.80 -17.42
N ILE A 22 22.29 27.43 -16.27
CA ILE A 22 21.79 27.83 -14.95
C ILE A 22 22.81 28.73 -14.25
N SER A 23 22.33 29.75 -13.54
CA SER A 23 23.18 30.75 -12.88
C SER A 23 22.48 31.31 -11.63
N SER A 24 23.20 32.12 -10.86
CA SER A 24 22.67 32.89 -9.73
C SER A 24 21.50 33.82 -10.12
N GLU A 25 21.47 34.34 -11.36
CA GLU A 25 20.38 35.18 -11.87
C GLU A 25 19.19 34.33 -12.31
N LYS A 26 19.45 33.12 -12.81
CA LYS A 26 18.46 32.15 -13.25
C LYS A 26 18.50 30.91 -12.36
N LYS A 27 18.19 31.09 -11.07
CA LYS A 27 18.38 30.04 -10.06
C LYS A 27 17.51 28.81 -10.27
N GLN A 28 16.37 28.96 -10.95
CA GLN A 28 15.42 27.88 -11.18
C GLN A 28 15.01 27.84 -12.65
N LEU A 29 15.05 26.64 -13.24
CA LEU A 29 14.67 26.38 -14.62
C LEU A 29 13.79 25.13 -14.69
N SER A 30 12.98 25.04 -15.73
CA SER A 30 12.22 23.83 -16.05
C SER A 30 12.40 23.48 -17.51
N SER A 31 12.50 22.19 -17.80
CA SER A 31 12.54 21.66 -19.16
C SER A 31 11.16 21.78 -19.83
N ASN A 32 11.12 21.46 -21.11
CA ASN A 32 9.86 21.14 -21.79
C ASN A 32 9.24 19.87 -21.18
N LEU A 33 7.98 19.63 -21.53
CA LEU A 33 7.32 18.36 -21.24
C LEU A 33 7.87 17.25 -22.14
N TYR A 34 8.08 16.10 -21.53
CA TYR A 34 8.55 14.86 -22.12
C TYR A 34 7.47 13.80 -21.93
N GLU A 35 6.94 13.26 -23.03
CA GLU A 35 5.92 12.21 -23.00
C GLU A 35 6.56 10.87 -22.72
N ILE A 36 6.15 10.14 -21.68
CA ILE A 36 6.61 8.77 -21.39
C ILE A 36 6.15 7.84 -22.51
N LYS A 37 7.09 7.29 -23.29
CA LYS A 37 6.78 6.55 -24.52
C LYS A 37 5.89 5.32 -24.29
N SER A 38 6.02 4.68 -23.13
CA SER A 38 5.21 3.52 -22.74
C SER A 38 3.83 3.88 -22.19
N SER A 39 3.53 5.16 -22.01
CA SER A 39 2.23 5.67 -21.54
C SER A 39 1.84 6.93 -22.31
N PRO A 40 1.27 6.79 -23.52
CA PRO A 40 0.89 7.92 -24.36
C PRO A 40 -0.04 8.91 -23.62
N GLY A 41 0.23 10.21 -23.77
CA GLY A 41 -0.47 11.29 -23.09
C GLY A 41 0.03 11.58 -21.66
N LEU A 42 0.85 10.72 -21.06
CA LEU A 42 1.50 10.99 -19.79
C LEU A 42 2.81 11.72 -20.00
N ASN A 43 2.90 12.94 -19.48
CA ASN A 43 4.07 13.79 -19.61
C ASN A 43 4.74 14.06 -18.26
N PHE A 44 6.04 14.32 -18.29
CA PHE A 44 6.79 14.85 -17.15
C PHE A 44 7.75 15.95 -17.60
N CYS A 45 8.23 16.76 -16.65
CA CYS A 45 9.31 17.71 -16.87
C CYS A 45 10.36 17.59 -15.76
N ILE A 46 11.54 18.10 -16.06
CA ILE A 46 12.67 18.20 -15.14
C ILE A 46 12.76 19.66 -14.72
N SER A 47 12.76 19.94 -13.42
CA SER A 47 13.12 21.25 -12.90
C SER A 47 14.47 21.19 -12.22
N ALA A 48 15.28 22.22 -12.42
CA ALA A 48 16.57 22.39 -11.79
C ALA A 48 16.59 23.66 -10.95
N GLU A 49 17.19 23.59 -9.77
CA GLU A 49 17.39 24.71 -8.89
C GLU A 49 18.82 24.69 -8.35
N ILE A 50 19.52 25.83 -8.38
CA ILE A 50 20.81 25.97 -7.70
C ILE A 50 20.66 26.79 -6.43
N ASN A 51 21.32 26.34 -5.37
CA ASN A 51 21.42 27.10 -4.15
C ASN A 51 22.77 27.84 -4.10
N SER A 52 22.78 29.15 -4.40
CA SER A 52 23.97 30.00 -4.24
C SER A 52 24.20 30.31 -2.76
N PRO A 53 25.42 30.14 -2.22
CA PRO A 53 26.69 29.92 -2.92
C PRO A 53 27.14 28.45 -3.02
N SER A 54 26.31 27.48 -2.59
CA SER A 54 26.69 26.10 -2.30
C SER A 54 27.08 25.20 -3.49
N THR A 55 27.00 25.69 -4.74
CA THR A 55 27.19 24.91 -5.99
C THR A 55 26.41 23.59 -6.06
N LEU A 56 25.36 23.45 -5.24
CA LEU A 56 24.50 22.28 -5.20
C LEU A 56 23.33 22.47 -6.15
N LEU A 57 23.12 21.47 -6.99
CA LEU A 57 21.97 21.32 -7.85
C LEU A 57 20.91 20.47 -7.16
N LYS A 58 19.69 20.99 -7.11
CA LYS A 58 18.47 20.25 -6.78
C LYS A 58 17.72 19.98 -8.08
N LEU A 59 17.45 18.71 -8.36
CA LEU A 59 16.63 18.29 -9.49
C LEU A 59 15.29 17.75 -8.99
N LYS A 60 14.23 18.09 -9.71
CA LYS A 60 12.89 17.53 -9.47
C LYS A 60 12.33 16.99 -10.77
N ILE A 61 11.81 15.77 -10.72
CA ILE A 61 11.06 15.19 -11.82
C ILE A 61 9.58 15.29 -11.47
N MET A 62 8.84 16.03 -12.27
CA MET A 62 7.44 16.35 -12.02
C MET A 62 6.59 15.75 -13.13
N LYS A 63 5.59 14.95 -12.79
CA LYS A 63 4.64 14.40 -13.77
C LYS A 63 3.34 15.19 -13.77
N THR A 64 2.68 15.20 -14.93
CA THR A 64 1.47 15.98 -15.20
C THR A 64 0.20 15.45 -14.49
N TYR A 65 0.21 14.20 -14.03
CA TYR A 65 -0.92 13.57 -13.35
C TYR A 65 -0.59 13.34 -11.87
N THR A 66 -1.55 13.51 -10.97
CA THR A 66 -1.36 13.30 -9.51
C THR A 66 -1.56 11.85 -9.07
N LYS A 67 -2.12 10.99 -9.95
CA LYS A 67 -2.37 9.58 -9.66
C LYS A 67 -1.06 8.84 -9.34
N SER A 68 -1.00 8.17 -8.19
CA SER A 68 0.23 7.52 -7.72
C SER A 68 0.72 6.45 -8.69
N ALA A 69 2.02 6.43 -8.96
CA ALA A 69 2.64 5.55 -9.94
C ALA A 69 3.91 4.88 -9.42
N ILE A 70 4.27 3.79 -10.08
CA ILE A 70 5.50 3.05 -9.83
C ILE A 70 6.44 3.28 -11.01
N ALA A 71 7.66 3.74 -10.74
CA ALA A 71 8.68 3.97 -11.75
C ALA A 71 10.08 3.84 -11.16
N THR A 72 11.07 3.59 -12.00
CA THR A 72 12.49 3.83 -11.68
C THR A 72 12.97 5.01 -12.49
N ILE A 73 13.63 5.96 -11.82
CA ILE A 73 14.17 7.16 -12.44
C ILE A 73 15.69 7.12 -12.31
N GLU A 74 16.38 7.22 -13.43
CA GLU A 74 17.82 7.34 -13.51
C GLU A 74 18.20 8.74 -14.03
N LEU A 75 19.05 9.44 -13.29
CA LEU A 75 19.60 10.73 -13.67
C LEU A 75 21.10 10.64 -13.88
N LYS A 76 21.57 11.04 -15.06
CA LYS A 76 22.98 11.25 -15.35
C LYS A 76 23.23 12.74 -15.61
N VAL A 77 24.04 13.36 -14.75
CA VAL A 77 24.39 14.78 -14.82
C VAL A 77 25.85 14.89 -15.22
N ALA A 78 26.10 15.29 -16.47
CA ALA A 78 27.44 15.31 -17.06
C ALA A 78 28.24 14.02 -16.77
N ASP A 79 29.38 14.13 -16.09
CA ASP A 79 30.31 13.00 -15.82
C ASP A 79 30.07 12.34 -14.44
N ILE A 80 29.04 12.75 -13.71
CA ILE A 80 28.68 12.11 -12.43
C ILE A 80 28.12 10.72 -12.72
N PRO A 81 28.48 9.70 -11.92
CA PRO A 81 27.82 8.39 -11.98
C PRO A 81 26.29 8.53 -11.92
N PRO A 82 25.52 7.73 -12.68
CA PRO A 82 24.08 7.82 -12.67
C PRO A 82 23.48 7.63 -11.28
N ILE A 83 22.51 8.46 -10.94
CA ILE A 83 21.75 8.39 -9.69
C ILE A 83 20.42 7.71 -10.02
N ILE A 84 20.21 6.52 -9.45
CA ILE A 84 19.01 5.73 -9.67
C ILE A 84 18.12 5.81 -8.43
N LYS A 85 16.82 5.98 -8.64
CA LYS A 85 15.81 5.99 -7.59
C LYS A 85 14.60 5.17 -8.01
N ASP A 86 14.34 4.11 -7.25
CA ASP A 86 13.08 3.37 -7.33
C ASP A 86 12.00 4.14 -6.58
N VAL A 87 10.88 4.37 -7.26
CA VAL A 87 9.77 5.19 -6.76
C VAL A 87 8.52 4.34 -6.74
N SER A 88 8.14 3.87 -5.55
CA SER A 88 6.93 3.07 -5.34
C SER A 88 5.65 3.91 -5.23
N GLU A 89 5.79 5.21 -4.96
CA GLU A 89 4.68 6.17 -4.85
C GLU A 89 5.02 7.53 -5.48
N TRP A 90 5.18 7.55 -6.80
CA TRP A 90 5.32 8.81 -7.51
C TRP A 90 3.95 9.49 -7.59
N LYS A 91 3.68 10.46 -6.72
CA LYS A 91 2.45 11.27 -6.76
C LYS A 91 2.58 12.43 -7.74
N ASP A 92 3.51 13.35 -7.46
CA ASP A 92 3.63 14.57 -8.26
C ASP A 92 5.11 14.81 -8.57
N ILE A 93 5.94 14.83 -7.53
CA ILE A 93 7.35 15.22 -7.60
C ILE A 93 8.25 14.11 -7.05
N VAL A 94 9.36 13.86 -7.73
CA VAL A 94 10.51 13.11 -7.20
C VAL A 94 11.70 14.04 -7.11
N GLU A 95 12.21 14.24 -5.90
CA GLU A 95 13.35 15.12 -5.65
C GLU A 95 14.68 14.35 -5.59
N PHE A 96 15.71 14.98 -6.14
CA PHE A 96 17.12 14.59 -6.09
C PHE A 96 17.90 15.81 -5.60
N ASP A 97 18.26 15.80 -4.31
CA ASP A 97 18.93 16.92 -3.66
C ASP A 97 20.44 16.73 -3.61
N LYS A 98 21.15 17.85 -3.42
CA LYS A 98 22.59 17.89 -3.13
C LYS A 98 23.47 17.26 -4.21
N ILE A 99 23.09 17.39 -5.47
CA ILE A 99 23.92 16.96 -6.60
C ILE A 99 25.03 18.01 -6.79
N GLN A 100 26.28 17.60 -6.68
CA GLN A 100 27.43 18.48 -6.91
C GLN A 100 27.52 18.83 -8.39
N ILE A 101 27.59 20.12 -8.74
CA ILE A 101 27.78 20.53 -10.14
C ILE A 101 29.25 20.26 -10.52
N PRO A 102 29.55 19.47 -11.58
CA PRO A 102 30.93 19.21 -11.96
C PRO A 102 31.63 20.48 -12.44
N PHE A 103 32.86 20.71 -12.01
CA PHE A 103 33.66 21.88 -12.40
C PHE A 103 33.75 22.06 -13.92
N ALA A 104 33.81 20.96 -14.68
CA ALA A 104 33.84 20.98 -16.14
C ALA A 104 32.56 21.55 -16.79
N THR A 105 31.50 21.84 -16.03
CA THR A 105 30.28 22.49 -16.55
C THR A 105 30.29 24.01 -16.34
N ASP A 106 31.27 24.56 -15.64
CA ASP A 106 31.43 25.99 -15.39
C ASP A 106 32.04 26.71 -16.59
N ASP A 107 31.27 27.58 -17.24
CA ASP A 107 31.73 28.33 -18.42
C ASP A 107 32.81 29.38 -18.04
N CYS A 108 32.86 29.83 -16.78
CA CYS A 108 33.90 30.76 -16.29
C CYS A 108 35.30 30.13 -16.27
N GLN A 109 35.39 28.80 -16.11
CA GLN A 109 36.67 28.10 -16.03
C GLN A 109 37.15 27.58 -17.39
N LYS A 110 36.28 27.54 -18.40
CA LYS A 110 36.63 27.08 -19.77
C LYS A 110 37.25 28.17 -20.63
N ASN A 111 36.89 29.43 -20.39
CA ASN A 111 37.42 30.55 -21.15
C ASN A 111 38.45 31.29 -20.29
N ASN A 112 39.71 31.33 -20.74
CA ASN A 112 40.80 32.14 -20.16
C ASN A 112 40.54 33.67 -20.21
N TRP A 113 39.30 34.10 -20.48
CA TRP A 113 38.88 35.49 -20.42
C TRP A 113 38.16 35.75 -19.11
N ASN A 114 38.64 36.78 -18.40
CA ASN A 114 38.15 37.34 -17.14
C ASN A 114 36.70 37.87 -17.22
N VAL A 115 35.73 37.03 -17.57
CA VAL A 115 34.30 37.42 -17.67
C VAL A 115 33.62 37.32 -16.30
N CYS A 116 34.08 36.42 -15.45
CA CYS A 116 33.56 36.23 -14.10
C CYS A 116 34.52 36.89 -13.12
N ASN A 117 34.05 37.85 -12.33
CA ASN A 117 34.84 38.41 -11.25
C ASN A 117 35.02 37.28 -10.23
N LEU A 118 36.19 36.62 -10.21
CA LEU A 118 36.52 35.43 -9.40
C LEU A 118 36.26 35.61 -7.88
N THR A 119 35.89 36.82 -7.46
CA THR A 119 35.55 37.23 -6.10
C THR A 119 34.05 37.25 -5.81
N ALA A 120 33.18 37.11 -6.82
CA ALA A 120 31.72 37.11 -6.68
C ALA A 120 31.13 35.76 -7.13
N PRO A 121 30.80 34.83 -6.21
CA PRO A 121 30.22 33.52 -6.52
C PRO A 121 28.89 33.62 -7.31
N ASP A 122 28.24 34.78 -7.26
CA ASP A 122 27.01 35.07 -8.00
C ASP A 122 27.24 35.43 -9.48
N SER A 123 28.43 35.23 -10.06
CA SER A 123 28.68 35.47 -11.49
C SER A 123 28.83 34.20 -12.35
N HIS A 124 28.80 33.01 -11.73
CA HIS A 124 29.00 31.75 -12.43
C HIS A 124 27.79 31.34 -13.29
N VAL A 125 28.09 30.82 -14.49
CA VAL A 125 27.11 30.26 -15.43
C VAL A 125 27.51 28.81 -15.72
N TYR A 126 26.61 27.88 -15.43
CA TYR A 126 26.84 26.45 -15.61
C TYR A 126 26.07 25.92 -16.81
N ARG A 127 26.77 25.26 -17.73
CA ARG A 127 26.20 24.53 -18.87
C ARG A 127 26.09 23.05 -18.53
N ILE A 128 24.89 22.64 -18.13
CA ILE A 128 24.64 21.31 -17.61
C ILE A 128 23.81 20.51 -18.61
N LYS A 129 24.29 19.29 -18.88
CA LYS A 129 23.57 18.27 -19.64
C LYS A 129 23.05 17.21 -18.67
N ILE A 130 21.73 17.01 -18.68
CA ILE A 130 21.03 16.01 -17.88
C ILE A 130 20.41 14.99 -18.82
N LEU A 131 20.71 13.72 -18.57
CA LEU A 131 19.96 12.60 -19.14
C LEU A 131 19.06 12.04 -18.06
N CYS A 132 17.76 11.97 -18.34
CA CYS A 132 16.76 11.38 -17.46
C CYS A 132 16.13 10.18 -18.15
N SER A 133 16.39 8.99 -17.62
CA SER A 133 15.70 7.76 -18.00
C SER A 133 14.58 7.50 -17.02
N VAL A 134 13.37 7.31 -17.53
CA VAL A 134 12.20 6.89 -16.75
C VAL A 134 11.80 5.49 -17.23
N ILE A 135 11.94 4.51 -16.36
CA ILE A 135 11.37 3.18 -16.54
C ILE A 135 10.00 3.21 -15.88
N TRP A 136 8.96 3.29 -16.69
CA TRP A 136 7.59 3.39 -16.22
C TRP A 136 6.99 2.00 -16.04
N TYR A 137 6.52 1.68 -14.83
CA TYR A 137 5.79 0.45 -14.61
C TYR A 137 4.28 0.66 -14.85
N GLY A 138 3.70 1.78 -14.38
CA GLY A 138 2.25 1.99 -14.42
C GLY A 138 1.73 2.72 -13.18
N PHE A 139 0.43 2.99 -13.17
CA PHE A 139 -0.22 3.50 -11.96
C PHE A 139 -0.33 2.40 -10.90
N LYS A 140 -0.16 2.80 -9.63
CA LYS A 140 -0.04 1.87 -8.51
C LYS A 140 -1.27 0.98 -8.35
N ASP A 141 -2.46 1.53 -8.59
CA ASP A 141 -3.74 0.82 -8.53
C ASP A 141 -3.94 -0.15 -9.70
N GLU A 142 -3.43 0.18 -10.90
CA GLU A 142 -3.52 -0.69 -12.08
C GLU A 142 -2.52 -1.85 -12.04
N LEU A 143 -1.29 -1.59 -11.59
CA LEU A 143 -0.23 -2.60 -11.53
C LEU A 143 -0.41 -3.62 -10.41
N LEU A 144 -0.95 -3.17 -9.29
CA LEU A 144 -1.26 -4.06 -8.17
C LEU A 144 -2.60 -4.79 -8.41
N SER A 145 -3.18 -4.71 -9.61
CA SER A 145 -4.39 -5.45 -9.96
C SER A 145 -4.40 -6.08 -11.38
N PRO A 146 -4.17 -7.39 -11.54
CA PRO A 146 -5.31 -8.29 -11.62
C PRO A 146 -5.96 -8.22 -10.24
N ASN A 147 -7.20 -7.77 -10.15
CA ASN A 147 -7.84 -7.52 -8.87
C ASN A 147 -8.07 -8.88 -8.20
N LEU A 148 -6.99 -9.48 -7.65
CA LEU A 148 -6.90 -10.84 -7.12
C LEU A 148 -8.04 -11.05 -6.14
N PHE A 149 -8.37 -9.99 -5.44
CA PHE A 149 -9.48 -9.89 -4.56
C PHE A 149 -10.85 -10.07 -5.26
N GLU A 150 -11.13 -9.34 -6.35
CA GLU A 150 -12.32 -9.58 -7.21
C GLU A 150 -12.31 -10.97 -7.86
N ASP A 151 -11.14 -11.43 -8.28
CA ASP A 151 -10.97 -12.76 -8.86
C ASP A 151 -11.23 -13.87 -7.84
N ILE A 152 -10.90 -13.66 -6.57
CA ILE A 152 -11.18 -14.61 -5.49
C ILE A 152 -12.67 -14.58 -5.12
N ARG A 153 -13.31 -13.40 -5.12
CA ARG A 153 -14.74 -13.25 -4.77
C ARG A 153 -15.65 -14.15 -5.58
N LYS A 154 -15.35 -14.40 -6.86
CA LYS A 154 -16.17 -15.26 -7.73
C LYS A 154 -16.28 -16.71 -7.23
N PHE A 155 -15.37 -17.14 -6.36
CA PHE A 155 -15.37 -18.47 -5.74
C PHE A 155 -16.14 -18.53 -4.41
N HIS A 156 -16.63 -17.39 -3.88
CA HIS A 156 -17.42 -17.39 -2.66
C HIS A 156 -18.72 -18.18 -2.86
N GLY A 157 -18.94 -19.21 -2.02
CA GLY A 157 -20.10 -20.09 -2.10
C GLY A 157 -20.12 -20.99 -3.33
N LYS A 158 -18.99 -21.14 -4.04
CA LYS A 158 -18.83 -22.07 -5.17
C LYS A 158 -18.07 -23.31 -4.72
N THR A 159 -18.45 -24.46 -5.27
CA THR A 159 -17.76 -25.75 -5.09
C THR A 159 -16.61 -25.94 -6.08
N GLU A 160 -16.50 -25.08 -7.09
CA GLU A 160 -15.39 -25.10 -8.04
C GLU A 160 -14.08 -24.81 -7.30
N TYR A 161 -13.12 -25.73 -7.40
CA TYR A 161 -11.82 -25.66 -6.71
C TYR A 161 -11.90 -25.66 -5.18
N SER A 162 -13.07 -25.88 -4.59
CA SER A 162 -13.18 -26.07 -3.14
C SER A 162 -12.45 -27.34 -2.75
N ASP A 163 -11.56 -27.24 -1.78
CA ASP A 163 -10.66 -28.29 -1.32
C ASP A 163 -10.80 -28.58 0.18
N ILE A 164 -11.79 -27.96 0.82
CA ILE A 164 -12.15 -28.12 2.23
C ILE A 164 -13.64 -27.85 2.49
N ILE A 165 -14.20 -28.54 3.48
CA ILE A 165 -15.53 -28.31 4.03
C ILE A 165 -15.39 -27.73 5.45
N ILE A 166 -16.04 -26.59 5.69
CA ILE A 166 -16.19 -26.02 7.02
C ILE A 166 -17.51 -26.54 7.60
N CYS A 167 -17.43 -27.23 8.72
CA CYS A 167 -18.58 -27.71 9.47
C CYS A 167 -18.87 -26.76 10.63
N VAL A 168 -20.08 -26.20 10.67
CA VAL A 168 -20.58 -25.38 11.78
C VAL A 168 -21.97 -25.86 12.18
N LYS A 169 -22.11 -26.41 13.39
CA LYS A 169 -23.33 -27.12 13.81
C LYS A 169 -23.71 -28.19 12.76
N ASP A 170 -24.92 -28.12 12.22
CA ASP A 170 -25.43 -29.04 11.19
C ASP A 170 -25.23 -28.52 9.76
N ILE A 171 -24.40 -27.49 9.57
CA ILE A 171 -24.19 -26.82 8.29
C ILE A 171 -22.79 -27.13 7.76
N GLU A 172 -22.73 -27.53 6.49
CA GLU A 172 -21.50 -27.76 5.75
C GLU A 172 -21.31 -26.68 4.68
N ILE A 173 -20.15 -26.04 4.67
CA ILE A 173 -19.81 -24.95 3.72
C ILE A 173 -18.55 -25.32 2.96
N SER A 174 -18.66 -25.52 1.65
CA SER A 174 -17.48 -25.67 0.78
C SER A 174 -16.68 -24.38 0.74
N ALA A 175 -15.36 -24.50 0.91
CA ALA A 175 -14.44 -23.37 0.95
C ALA A 175 -13.08 -23.74 0.34
N HIS A 176 -12.15 -22.78 0.39
CA HIS A 176 -10.82 -22.90 -0.22
C HIS A 176 -9.74 -22.72 0.85
N ILE A 177 -8.89 -23.72 1.02
CA ILE A 177 -7.83 -23.78 2.03
C ILE A 177 -6.94 -22.55 1.96
N ILE A 178 -6.50 -22.16 0.76
CA ILE A 178 -5.60 -21.03 0.59
C ILE A 178 -6.19 -19.72 1.12
N ILE A 179 -7.51 -19.54 0.99
CA ILE A 179 -8.22 -18.38 1.50
C ILE A 179 -8.26 -18.45 3.02
N LEU A 180 -8.71 -19.57 3.59
CA LEU A 180 -8.84 -19.73 5.04
C LEU A 180 -7.49 -19.63 5.78
N ALA A 181 -6.50 -20.41 5.34
CA ALA A 181 -5.18 -20.48 5.96
C ALA A 181 -4.43 -19.15 5.87
N SER A 182 -4.66 -18.35 4.81
CA SER A 182 -4.06 -17.02 4.70
C SER A 182 -4.58 -16.01 5.72
N GLN A 183 -5.77 -16.25 6.29
CA GLN A 183 -6.46 -15.29 7.16
C GLN A 183 -6.36 -15.65 8.65
N SER A 184 -6.11 -16.92 8.99
CA SER A 184 -5.93 -17.37 10.37
C SER A 184 -4.83 -18.42 10.49
N PRO A 185 -3.78 -18.15 11.29
CA PRO A 185 -2.77 -19.15 11.63
C PRO A 185 -3.34 -20.38 12.33
N LEU A 186 -4.35 -20.20 13.20
CA LEU A 186 -4.99 -21.31 13.91
C LEU A 186 -5.76 -22.22 12.94
N ILE A 187 -6.46 -21.62 11.97
CA ILE A 187 -7.15 -22.39 10.94
C ILE A 187 -6.13 -23.11 10.04
N ALA A 188 -5.02 -22.46 9.68
CA ALA A 188 -3.94 -23.13 8.95
C ALA A 188 -3.41 -24.35 9.70
N GLU A 189 -3.18 -24.25 11.02
CA GLU A 189 -2.78 -25.37 11.86
C GLU A 189 -3.83 -26.48 11.91
N LYS A 190 -5.11 -26.14 12.10
CA LYS A 190 -6.23 -27.11 12.07
C LYS A 190 -6.31 -27.85 10.72
N ILE A 191 -6.05 -27.17 9.62
CA ILE A 191 -6.04 -27.76 8.28
C ILE A 191 -4.88 -28.75 8.13
N LEU A 192 -3.67 -28.36 8.55
CA LEU A 192 -2.49 -29.22 8.51
C LEU A 192 -2.67 -30.47 9.39
N ALA A 193 -3.29 -30.32 10.56
CA ALA A 193 -3.61 -31.46 11.43
C ALA A 193 -4.59 -32.43 10.74
N ALA A 194 -5.62 -31.91 10.06
CA ALA A 194 -6.59 -32.71 9.33
C ALA A 194 -5.95 -33.47 8.13
N GLU A 195 -4.96 -32.89 7.46
CA GLU A 195 -4.23 -33.53 6.35
C GLU A 195 -3.46 -34.79 6.78
N SER A 196 -3.04 -34.87 8.04
CA SER A 196 -2.31 -36.02 8.57
C SER A 196 -3.18 -37.25 8.88
N SER A 197 -4.49 -37.15 8.72
CA SER A 197 -5.45 -38.24 8.95
C SER A 197 -5.71 -39.05 7.67
N GLU A 198 -5.87 -40.37 7.80
CA GLU A 198 -6.01 -41.31 6.66
C GLU A 198 -7.28 -41.09 5.80
N ASP A 199 -8.28 -40.34 6.31
CA ASP A 199 -9.57 -40.07 5.66
C ASP A 199 -9.58 -38.80 4.76
N SER A 200 -8.54 -38.65 3.94
CA SER A 200 -8.27 -37.48 3.08
C SER A 200 -9.31 -37.17 1.98
N LYS A 201 -10.36 -37.97 1.81
CA LYS A 201 -11.31 -37.82 0.68
C LYS A 201 -12.24 -36.61 0.81
N ASP A 202 -12.52 -36.14 2.03
CA ASP A 202 -13.29 -34.92 2.29
C ASP A 202 -12.66 -34.17 3.48
N ARG A 203 -11.65 -33.33 3.22
CA ARG A 203 -11.01 -32.53 4.27
C ARG A 203 -12.06 -31.64 4.94
N ARG A 204 -12.25 -31.84 6.26
CA ARG A 204 -13.24 -31.15 7.07
C ARG A 204 -12.57 -30.45 8.24
N ILE A 205 -13.00 -29.23 8.53
CA ILE A 205 -12.67 -28.55 9.79
C ILE A 205 -13.95 -28.15 10.51
N TYR A 206 -13.94 -28.33 11.83
CA TYR A 206 -15.08 -27.98 12.67
C TYR A 206 -14.80 -26.64 13.36
N LEU A 207 -15.69 -25.68 13.14
CA LEU A 207 -15.70 -24.43 13.89
C LEU A 207 -16.56 -24.65 15.13
N GLU A 208 -15.89 -24.97 16.23
CA GLU A 208 -16.51 -25.17 17.54
C GLU A 208 -17.09 -23.84 18.07
N GLY A 209 -18.37 -23.86 18.46
CA GLY A 209 -19.07 -22.71 19.04
C GLY A 209 -20.52 -22.60 18.59
N GLU A 210 -21.32 -21.85 19.35
CA GLU A 210 -22.76 -21.68 19.07
C GLU A 210 -23.05 -20.52 18.10
N TYR A 211 -22.32 -20.41 17.00
CA TYR A 211 -22.52 -19.30 16.05
C TYR A 211 -23.81 -19.44 15.25
N GLU A 212 -24.49 -18.32 15.03
CA GLU A 212 -25.61 -18.24 14.09
C GLU A 212 -25.11 -18.29 12.65
N ILE A 213 -25.94 -18.81 11.73
CA ILE A 213 -25.57 -18.92 10.31
C ILE A 213 -25.26 -17.56 9.68
N ASP A 214 -25.93 -16.50 10.11
CA ASP A 214 -25.67 -15.15 9.63
C ASP A 214 -24.28 -14.63 10.04
N VAL A 215 -23.77 -15.05 11.20
CA VAL A 215 -22.41 -14.71 11.65
C VAL A 215 -21.37 -15.45 10.81
N ILE A 216 -21.61 -16.73 10.50
CA ILE A 216 -20.73 -17.52 9.65
C ILE A 216 -20.72 -17.00 8.21
N ASN A 217 -21.89 -16.65 7.67
CA ASN A 217 -21.99 -16.01 6.36
C ASN A 217 -21.20 -14.71 6.31
N GLU A 218 -21.31 -13.88 7.35
CA GLU A 218 -20.57 -12.62 7.44
C GLU A 218 -19.05 -12.85 7.55
N LEU A 219 -18.62 -13.88 8.30
CA LEU A 219 -17.22 -14.34 8.32
C LEU A 219 -16.76 -14.71 6.91
N MET A 220 -17.51 -15.55 6.19
CA MET A 220 -17.15 -15.98 4.83
C MET A 220 -17.14 -14.81 3.85
N ILE A 221 -18.10 -13.88 3.95
CA ILE A 221 -18.08 -12.62 3.21
C ILE A 221 -16.78 -11.89 3.50
N PHE A 222 -16.37 -11.71 4.75
CA PHE A 222 -15.11 -11.03 5.05
C PHE A 222 -13.89 -11.73 4.44
N LEU A 223 -13.80 -13.06 4.51
CA LEU A 223 -12.65 -13.81 4.02
C LEU A 223 -12.49 -13.70 2.48
N TYR A 224 -13.59 -13.66 1.74
CA TYR A 224 -13.58 -13.56 0.27
C TYR A 224 -13.71 -12.12 -0.24
N HIS A 225 -14.38 -11.23 0.50
CA HIS A 225 -14.76 -9.88 0.10
C HIS A 225 -14.03 -8.75 0.86
N GLY A 226 -13.35 -9.07 1.96
CA GLY A 226 -12.43 -8.15 2.65
C GLY A 226 -13.17 -6.99 3.30
N ARG A 227 -14.49 -7.12 3.39
CA ARG A 227 -15.44 -6.15 3.91
C ARG A 227 -16.55 -6.90 4.62
N LEU A 228 -17.27 -6.17 5.45
CA LEU A 228 -18.49 -6.65 6.09
C LEU A 228 -19.69 -6.02 5.40
N GLU A 229 -20.85 -6.65 5.51
CA GLU A 229 -22.12 -6.19 4.95
C GLU A 229 -23.12 -5.97 6.09
N LYS A 230 -23.63 -7.05 6.72
CA LYS A 230 -24.63 -6.94 7.79
C LYS A 230 -24.06 -6.41 9.11
N ALA A 231 -22.82 -6.79 9.46
CA ALA A 231 -22.21 -6.47 10.76
C ALA A 231 -22.01 -4.96 10.99
N HIS A 232 -21.95 -4.15 9.93
CA HIS A 232 -21.91 -2.70 10.09
C HIS A 232 -23.17 -2.15 10.79
N TYR A 233 -24.33 -2.76 10.54
CA TYR A 233 -25.62 -2.25 11.00
C TYR A 233 -26.19 -3.05 12.17
N ASP A 234 -25.94 -4.36 12.22
CA ASP A 234 -26.42 -5.23 13.30
C ASP A 234 -25.38 -5.35 14.44
N TYR A 235 -25.79 -5.00 15.67
CA TYR A 235 -24.93 -5.09 16.86
C TYR A 235 -24.66 -6.55 17.28
N ASN A 236 -25.66 -7.42 17.21
CA ASN A 236 -25.53 -8.80 17.66
C ASN A 236 -24.62 -9.58 16.72
N ILE A 237 -24.77 -9.38 15.40
CA ILE A 237 -23.90 -10.02 14.41
C ILE A 237 -22.44 -9.60 14.63
N VAL A 238 -22.15 -8.29 14.74
CA VAL A 238 -20.75 -7.85 14.90
C VAL A 238 -20.13 -8.29 16.23
N LEU A 239 -20.94 -8.39 17.28
CA LEU A 239 -20.49 -8.90 18.57
C LEU A 239 -20.15 -10.39 18.50
N GLN A 240 -21.05 -11.23 17.97
CA GLN A 240 -20.78 -12.66 17.79
C GLN A 240 -19.61 -12.90 16.82
N LEU A 241 -19.51 -12.09 15.77
CA LEU A 241 -18.41 -12.14 14.82
C LEU A 241 -17.07 -11.73 15.46
N PHE A 242 -17.08 -10.77 16.40
CA PHE A 242 -15.91 -10.42 17.19
C PHE A 242 -15.43 -11.61 18.04
N HIS A 243 -16.36 -12.33 18.68
CA HIS A 243 -16.04 -13.55 19.42
C HIS A 243 -15.45 -14.61 18.50
N ALA A 244 -16.13 -14.94 17.40
CA ALA A 244 -15.64 -15.91 16.42
C ALA A 244 -14.26 -15.56 15.87
N ALA A 245 -14.05 -14.29 15.48
CA ALA A 245 -12.77 -13.83 14.97
C ALA A 245 -11.65 -13.90 16.01
N SER A 246 -11.98 -13.72 17.28
CA SER A 246 -11.01 -13.83 18.36
C SER A 246 -10.68 -15.28 18.67
N ASP A 247 -11.69 -16.15 18.78
CA ASP A 247 -11.54 -17.57 19.11
C ASP A 247 -10.80 -18.32 17.98
N PHE A 248 -11.07 -17.97 16.72
CA PHE A 248 -10.40 -18.55 15.56
C PHE A 248 -9.18 -17.76 15.07
N MET A 249 -8.71 -16.75 15.82
CA MET A 249 -7.52 -15.95 15.50
C MET A 249 -7.53 -15.26 14.12
N PHE A 250 -8.69 -14.85 13.63
CA PHE A 250 -8.81 -13.94 12.48
C PHE A 250 -8.50 -12.49 12.91
N VAL A 251 -7.21 -12.18 13.13
CA VAL A 251 -6.74 -10.93 13.75
C VAL A 251 -7.31 -9.68 13.07
N LYS A 252 -7.25 -9.60 11.73
CA LYS A 252 -7.77 -8.44 10.99
C LYS A 252 -9.28 -8.26 11.16
N LEU A 253 -10.04 -9.36 11.12
CA LEU A 253 -11.49 -9.31 11.33
C LEU A 253 -11.82 -8.89 12.76
N LYS A 254 -11.10 -9.43 13.75
CA LYS A 254 -11.23 -9.03 15.15
C LYS A 254 -11.08 -7.52 15.31
N ASP A 255 -10.04 -6.95 14.71
CA ASP A 255 -9.77 -5.52 14.78
C ASP A 255 -10.88 -4.69 14.10
N VAL A 256 -11.35 -5.11 12.91
CA VAL A 256 -12.47 -4.46 12.20
C VAL A 256 -13.74 -4.48 13.04
N CYS A 257 -14.14 -5.65 13.56
CA CYS A 257 -15.29 -5.77 14.45
C CYS A 257 -15.12 -4.91 15.70
N GLY A 258 -13.92 -4.85 16.26
CA GLY A 258 -13.60 -4.01 17.41
C GLY A 258 -13.77 -2.52 17.14
N VAL A 259 -13.37 -2.03 15.96
CA VAL A 259 -13.62 -0.64 15.56
C VAL A 259 -15.13 -0.37 15.46
N ILE A 260 -15.90 -1.27 14.84
CA ILE A 260 -17.36 -1.12 14.71
C ILE A 260 -18.02 -1.09 16.10
N LEU A 261 -17.69 -2.04 16.98
CA LEU A 261 -18.20 -2.09 18.36
C LEU A 261 -17.85 -0.82 19.14
N SER A 262 -16.64 -0.29 18.96
CA SER A 262 -16.21 0.97 19.60
C SER A 262 -17.01 2.20 19.17
N ASN A 263 -17.71 2.12 18.04
CA ASN A 263 -18.60 3.19 17.55
C ASN A 263 -20.06 2.97 17.95
N LYS A 264 -20.38 1.82 18.58
CA LYS A 264 -21.72 1.45 19.07
C LYS A 264 -21.78 1.41 20.61
N ILE A 265 -20.89 2.11 21.29
CA ILE A 265 -20.85 2.15 22.76
C ILE A 265 -22.04 2.95 23.29
N THR A 266 -22.76 2.37 24.24
CA THR A 266 -23.85 2.98 25.00
C THR A 266 -23.60 2.80 26.50
N VAL A 267 -24.38 3.51 27.33
CA VAL A 267 -24.33 3.35 28.80
C VAL A 267 -24.61 1.90 29.22
N ASP A 268 -25.47 1.21 28.47
CA ASP A 268 -25.93 -0.14 28.81
C ASP A 268 -24.91 -1.23 28.43
N ASN A 269 -24.11 -1.01 27.38
CA ASN A 269 -23.18 -2.04 26.88
C ASN A 269 -21.70 -1.78 27.23
N VAL A 270 -21.34 -0.60 27.77
CA VAL A 270 -19.93 -0.21 27.98
C VAL A 270 -19.17 -1.19 28.89
N LEU A 271 -19.80 -1.68 29.97
CA LEU A 271 -19.16 -2.61 30.92
C LEU A 271 -18.88 -3.96 30.24
N MET A 272 -19.87 -4.51 29.55
CA MET A 272 -19.74 -5.74 28.79
C MET A 272 -18.65 -5.63 27.71
N LEU A 273 -18.65 -4.53 26.93
CA LEU A 273 -17.65 -4.32 25.89
C LEU A 273 -16.24 -4.17 26.48
N LEU A 274 -16.10 -3.58 27.67
CA LEU A 274 -14.81 -3.45 28.37
C LEU A 274 -14.29 -4.81 28.85
N GLU A 275 -15.14 -5.66 29.40
CA GLU A 275 -14.80 -7.03 29.77
C GLU A 275 -14.32 -7.83 28.55
N ILE A 276 -15.06 -7.77 27.45
CA ILE A 276 -14.72 -8.45 26.20
C ILE A 276 -13.41 -7.91 25.62
N ALA A 277 -13.23 -6.59 25.59
CA ALA A 277 -12.01 -5.97 25.09
C ALA A 277 -10.78 -6.36 25.93
N ARG A 278 -10.94 -6.54 27.24
CA ARG A 278 -9.89 -7.05 28.13
C ARG A 278 -9.61 -8.53 27.87
N LYS A 279 -10.65 -9.36 27.79
CA LYS A 279 -10.54 -10.81 27.54
C LYS A 279 -9.72 -11.10 26.28
N TYR A 280 -10.01 -10.38 25.19
CA TYR A 280 -9.40 -10.64 23.88
C TYR A 280 -8.24 -9.71 23.51
N ASN A 281 -7.73 -8.95 24.50
CA ASN A 281 -6.68 -7.94 24.33
C ASN A 281 -6.91 -7.08 23.08
N SER A 282 -8.09 -6.46 23.01
CA SER A 282 -8.56 -5.78 21.82
C SER A 282 -8.10 -4.32 21.75
N ILE A 283 -7.89 -3.83 20.53
CA ILE A 283 -7.40 -2.48 20.26
C ILE A 283 -8.34 -1.37 20.78
N PHE A 284 -9.64 -1.63 20.89
CA PHE A 284 -10.63 -0.64 21.33
C PHE A 284 -10.78 -0.54 22.85
N LYS A 285 -10.03 -1.32 23.63
CA LYS A 285 -10.02 -1.27 25.11
C LYS A 285 -9.76 0.16 25.62
N LYS A 286 -8.74 0.85 25.08
CA LYS A 286 -8.40 2.22 25.51
C LYS A 286 -9.56 3.20 25.31
N LYS A 287 -10.22 3.11 24.15
CA LYS A 287 -11.37 3.98 23.83
C LYS A 287 -12.55 3.76 24.79
N LEU A 288 -12.71 2.55 25.33
CA LEU A 288 -13.70 2.27 26.38
C LEU A 288 -13.24 2.81 27.74
N GLU A 289 -11.96 2.68 28.09
CA GLU A 289 -11.42 3.22 29.34
C GLU A 289 -11.47 4.76 29.39
N ASP A 290 -11.26 5.42 28.26
CA ASP A 290 -11.33 6.88 28.10
C ASP A 290 -12.76 7.41 27.97
N SER A 291 -13.74 6.54 27.70
CA SER A 291 -15.13 6.95 27.54
C SER A 291 -15.68 7.44 28.88
N LYS A 292 -16.14 8.70 28.93
CA LYS A 292 -16.65 9.39 30.13
C LYS A 292 -17.99 8.84 30.66
N PHE A 293 -18.27 7.55 30.46
CA PHE A 293 -19.43 6.92 31.09
C PHE A 293 -19.16 6.84 32.59
N PRO A 294 -20.14 7.22 33.43
CA PRO A 294 -19.88 7.51 34.83
C PRO A 294 -19.27 6.29 35.50
N HIS A 295 -18.12 6.50 36.14
CA HIS A 295 -17.43 5.53 36.99
C HIS A 295 -18.28 5.05 38.19
N ALA A 296 -19.56 5.42 38.26
CA ALA A 296 -20.49 5.21 39.36
C ALA A 296 -20.95 3.75 39.55
N LYS A 297 -20.66 2.81 38.63
CA LYS A 297 -20.93 1.37 38.83
C LYS A 297 -19.70 0.53 39.20
N TYR A 298 -18.49 1.09 39.18
CA TYR A 298 -17.27 0.33 39.51
C TYR A 298 -17.18 -0.04 41.01
N SER A 299 -17.93 0.64 41.88
CA SER A 299 -17.89 0.44 43.34
C SER A 299 -18.89 -0.57 43.90
N GLU A 300 -19.83 -1.10 43.11
CA GLU A 300 -20.89 -1.99 43.64
C GLU A 300 -20.72 -3.48 43.29
N VAL A 301 -19.82 -3.85 42.37
CA VAL A 301 -19.60 -5.25 41.95
C VAL A 301 -18.35 -5.87 42.59
N SER A 302 -17.64 -5.12 43.44
CA SER A 302 -16.43 -5.55 44.15
C SER A 302 -16.70 -5.93 45.63
N LYS A 303 -17.89 -6.47 45.95
CA LYS A 303 -18.20 -7.05 47.26
C LYS A 303 -18.79 -8.44 47.11
#